data_AF-A0A9D5CMT2-F1
#
_entry.id   AF-A0A9D5CMT2-F1
#
_cell.length_a   1.000
_cell.length_b   1.000
_cell.length_c   1.000
_cell.angle_alpha   90.00
_cell.angle_beta   90.00
_cell.angle_gamma   90.00
#
_symmetry.space_group_name_H-M   'P 1'
#
loop_
_entity.id
_entity.type
_entity.pdbx_description
1 polymer ?
#
loop_
_entity_poly.entity_id
_entity_poly.type
_entity_poly.pdbx_seq_one_letter_code
_entity_poly.pdbx_strand_id
1 'polypeptide(L)'
;MSEKIYSKLEEMSRELKFAGYVPDTSEVFLDMSEEAKESSVYQHSEKLAIAFGLLNSENGVTIRIVKNLRICVDCHNAIKIVSKVYAREVVVRDRTRYHHFRHGFCSCKDYW
;
A
#
# COMPACT_ATOMS: atom_id res chain seq x y z
N MET A 1 -2.11 -15.58 -13.31
CA MET A 1 -2.69 -14.78 -12.20
C MET A 1 -1.67 -13.79 -11.64
N SER A 2 -0.45 -14.23 -11.32
CA SER A 2 0.66 -13.37 -10.90
C SER A 2 0.88 -12.17 -11.82
N GLU A 3 1.00 -12.39 -13.13
CA GLU A 3 1.20 -11.33 -14.14
C GLU A 3 0.14 -10.22 -14.06
N LYS A 4 -1.13 -10.59 -13.85
CA LYS A 4 -2.23 -9.62 -13.70
C LYS A 4 -2.06 -8.78 -12.43
N ILE A 5 -1.62 -9.39 -11.33
CA ILE A 5 -1.37 -8.68 -10.06
C ILE A 5 -0.21 -7.70 -10.22
N TYR A 6 0.89 -8.11 -10.85
CA TYR A 6 2.03 -7.21 -11.10
C TYR A 6 1.67 -6.08 -12.07
N SER A 7 0.90 -6.37 -13.13
CA SER A 7 0.39 -5.33 -14.03
C SER A 7 -0.53 -4.34 -13.31
N LYS A 8 -1.41 -4.83 -12.42
CA LYS A 8 -2.24 -3.94 -11.58
C LYS A 8 -1.41 -3.15 -10.58
N LEU A 9 -0.36 -3.73 -10.00
CA LEU A 9 0.58 -3.02 -9.13
C LEU A 9 1.27 -1.87 -9.86
N GLU A 10 1.66 -2.09 -11.13
CA GLU A 10 2.27 -1.05 -11.97
C GLU A 10 1.27 0.06 -12.30
N GLU A 11 0.05 -0.29 -12.73
CA GLU A 11 -1.05 0.65 -12.92
C GLU A 11 -1.30 1.48 -11.65
N MET A 12 -1.47 0.79 -10.52
CA MET A 12 -1.67 1.41 -9.22
C MET A 12 -0.52 2.36 -8.89
N SER A 13 0.73 1.94 -9.01
CA SER A 13 1.88 2.79 -8.73
C SER A 13 1.91 4.07 -9.58
N ARG A 14 1.57 3.99 -10.86
CA ARG A 14 1.47 5.16 -11.73
C ARG A 14 0.36 6.12 -11.28
N GLU A 15 -0.83 5.59 -10.96
CA GLU A 15 -1.96 6.40 -10.48
C GLU A 15 -1.66 7.05 -9.12
N LEU A 16 -1.03 6.32 -8.20
CA LEU A 16 -0.63 6.86 -6.91
C LEU A 16 0.40 7.98 -7.09
N LYS A 17 1.43 7.79 -7.94
CA LYS A 17 2.42 8.83 -8.24
C LYS A 17 1.77 10.08 -8.83
N PHE A 18 0.82 9.93 -9.76
CA PHE A 18 0.06 11.05 -10.30
C PHE A 18 -0.78 11.77 -9.23
N ALA A 19 -1.27 11.03 -8.24
CA ALA A 19 -1.98 11.58 -7.08
C ALA A 19 -1.07 12.16 -5.98
N GLY A 20 0.25 12.21 -6.20
CA GLY A 20 1.23 12.82 -5.29
C GLY A 20 1.88 11.85 -4.29
N TYR A 21 1.76 10.55 -4.48
CA TYR A 21 2.53 9.57 -3.69
C TYR A 21 4.02 9.59 -4.08
N VAL A 22 4.88 9.71 -3.06
CA VAL A 22 6.32 9.60 -3.17
C VAL A 22 6.77 8.40 -2.33
N PRO A 23 7.53 7.44 -2.88
CA PRO A 23 8.06 6.33 -2.11
C PRO A 23 8.91 6.81 -0.93
N ASP A 24 8.74 6.19 0.23
CA ASP A 24 9.54 6.49 1.42
C ASP A 24 10.57 5.38 1.67
N THR A 25 11.85 5.70 1.49
CA THR A 25 12.97 4.76 1.65
C THR A 25 13.63 4.86 3.02
N SER A 26 13.11 5.66 3.96
CA SER A 26 13.75 5.95 5.25
C SER A 26 13.92 4.72 6.16
N GLU A 27 13.10 3.68 5.98
CA GLU A 27 13.16 2.42 6.74
C GLU A 27 13.97 1.32 6.01
N VAL A 28 14.60 1.63 4.87
CA VAL A 28 15.48 0.70 4.14
C VAL A 28 16.94 0.95 4.53
N PHE A 29 17.43 0.18 5.52
CA PHE A 29 18.77 0.33 6.09
C PHE A 29 19.90 -0.37 5.32
N LEU A 30 19.58 -1.06 4.23
CA LEU A 30 20.59 -1.71 3.40
C LEU A 30 21.37 -0.65 2.61
N ASP A 31 22.70 -0.82 2.57
CA ASP A 31 23.59 0.05 1.81
C ASP A 31 23.48 -0.27 0.31
N MET A 32 22.56 0.42 -0.34
CA MET A 32 22.17 0.23 -1.74
C MET A 32 21.83 1.59 -2.35
N SER A 33 21.81 1.68 -3.69
CA SER A 33 21.37 2.89 -4.37
C SER A 33 19.91 3.23 -4.04
N GLU A 34 19.53 4.49 -4.11
CA GLU A 34 18.16 4.91 -3.82
C GLU A 34 17.15 4.25 -4.78
N GLU A 35 17.51 4.05 -6.04
CA GLU A 35 16.67 3.32 -7.01
C GLU A 35 16.43 1.88 -6.57
N ALA A 36 17.44 1.24 -5.97
CA ALA A 36 17.32 -0.12 -5.45
C ALA A 36 16.44 -0.16 -4.18
N LYS A 37 16.52 0.87 -3.32
CA LYS A 37 15.63 1.00 -2.15
C LYS A 37 14.18 1.24 -2.56
N GLU A 38 13.94 2.12 -3.53
CA GLU A 38 12.60 2.36 -4.09
C GLU A 38 12.02 1.07 -4.69
N SER A 39 12.84 0.31 -5.42
CA SER A 39 12.44 -0.98 -5.98
C SER A 39 12.08 -2.01 -4.90
N SER A 40 12.79 -2.00 -3.77
CA SER A 40 12.51 -2.87 -2.62
C SER A 40 11.12 -2.57 -2.02
N VAL A 41 10.81 -1.30 -1.75
CA VAL A 41 9.51 -0.92 -1.17
C VAL A 41 8.35 -1.02 -2.17
N TYR A 42 8.64 -0.96 -3.47
CA TYR A 42 7.64 -1.10 -4.54
C TYR A 42 6.89 -2.44 -4.47
N GLN A 43 7.59 -3.53 -4.15
CA GLN A 43 7.04 -4.89 -4.17
C GLN A 43 6.62 -5.43 -2.79
N HIS A 44 6.46 -4.55 -1.79
CA HIS A 44 5.96 -4.98 -0.49
C HIS A 44 4.62 -5.71 -0.59
N SER A 45 4.47 -6.72 0.27
CA SER A 45 3.34 -7.66 0.25
C SER A 45 1.97 -6.97 0.36
N GLU A 46 1.90 -5.84 1.08
CA GLU A 46 0.69 -5.06 1.27
C GLU A 46 0.21 -4.43 -0.05
N LYS A 47 1.12 -3.91 -0.87
CA LYS A 47 0.79 -3.35 -2.18
C LYS A 47 0.32 -4.43 -3.14
N LEU A 48 0.97 -5.60 -3.12
CA LEU A 48 0.53 -6.76 -3.89
C LEU A 48 -0.85 -7.26 -3.44
N ALA A 49 -1.11 -7.32 -2.13
CA ALA A 49 -2.39 -7.73 -1.57
C ALA A 49 -3.52 -6.75 -1.96
N ILE A 50 -3.23 -5.45 -1.99
CA ILE A 50 -4.18 -4.44 -2.48
C ILE A 50 -4.43 -4.60 -3.98
N ALA A 51 -3.38 -4.75 -4.79
CA ALA A 51 -3.52 -4.96 -6.23
C ALA A 51 -4.40 -6.20 -6.50
N PHE A 52 -4.18 -7.29 -5.77
CA PHE A 52 -5.03 -8.48 -5.82
C PHE A 52 -6.47 -8.17 -5.39
N GLY A 53 -6.67 -7.47 -4.28
CA GLY A 53 -8.00 -7.09 -3.77
C GLY A 53 -8.78 -6.22 -4.75
N LEU A 54 -8.12 -5.26 -5.40
CA LEU A 54 -8.72 -4.40 -6.42
C LEU A 54 -9.15 -5.18 -7.67
N LEU A 55 -8.38 -6.21 -8.07
CA LEU A 55 -8.71 -7.05 -9.22
C LEU A 55 -9.87 -8.01 -8.95
N ASN A 56 -10.02 -8.50 -7.71
CA ASN A 56 -10.90 -9.62 -7.39
C ASN A 56 -12.11 -9.21 -6.53
N SER A 57 -12.38 -7.91 -6.37
CA SER A 57 -13.55 -7.44 -5.62
C SER A 57 -14.29 -6.31 -6.34
N GLU A 58 -15.61 -6.32 -6.23
CA GLU A 58 -16.49 -5.28 -6.79
C GLU A 58 -16.25 -3.92 -6.11
N ASN A 59 -16.52 -2.84 -6.83
CA ASN A 59 -16.38 -1.46 -6.33
C ASN A 59 -17.16 -1.25 -5.02
N GLY A 60 -16.51 -0.60 -4.04
CA GLY A 60 -17.08 -0.35 -2.71
C GLY A 60 -16.85 -1.48 -1.69
N VAL A 61 -16.45 -2.69 -2.11
CA VAL A 61 -16.08 -3.76 -1.17
C VAL A 61 -14.80 -3.39 -0.42
N THR A 62 -14.83 -3.50 0.91
CA THR A 62 -13.66 -3.26 1.77
C THR A 62 -12.58 -4.34 1.56
N ILE A 63 -11.35 -3.91 1.30
CA ILE A 63 -10.19 -4.81 1.23
C ILE A 63 -9.66 -5.02 2.65
N ARG A 64 -9.50 -6.29 3.08
CA ARG A 64 -8.98 -6.64 4.41
C ARG A 64 -7.67 -7.39 4.28
N ILE A 65 -6.63 -6.90 4.94
CA ILE A 65 -5.28 -7.48 4.92
C ILE A 65 -4.87 -7.78 6.36
N VAL A 66 -4.30 -8.96 6.58
CA VAL A 66 -3.73 -9.36 7.87
C VAL A 66 -2.26 -9.67 7.66
N LYS A 67 -1.39 -9.07 8.46
CA LYS A 67 0.05 -9.30 8.41
C LYS A 67 0.65 -9.50 9.80
N ASN A 68 1.75 -10.24 9.87
CA ASN A 68 2.46 -10.54 11.12
C ASN A 68 3.53 -9.50 11.49
N LEU A 69 3.88 -8.59 10.58
CA LEU A 69 4.83 -7.50 10.79
C LEU A 69 4.10 -6.16 10.93
N ARG A 70 4.68 -5.18 11.63
CA ARG A 70 4.17 -3.79 11.62
C ARG A 70 4.19 -3.24 10.19
N ILE A 71 3.21 -2.43 9.80
CA ILE A 71 3.23 -1.77 8.49
C ILE A 71 4.40 -0.77 8.42
N CYS A 72 5.12 -0.72 7.30
CA CYS A 72 6.15 0.30 7.10
C CYS A 72 5.52 1.65 6.72
N VAL A 73 6.26 2.74 6.91
CA VAL A 73 5.80 4.11 6.62
C VAL A 73 5.40 4.27 5.15
N ASP A 74 6.16 3.68 4.23
CA ASP A 74 5.88 3.73 2.79
C ASP A 74 4.56 3.05 2.43
N CYS A 75 4.36 1.82 2.90
CA CYS A 75 3.10 1.11 2.68
C CYS A 75 1.95 1.88 3.33
N HIS A 76 2.11 2.36 4.56
CA HIS A 76 1.08 3.15 5.24
C HIS A 76 0.66 4.38 4.40
N ASN A 77 1.62 5.10 3.83
CA ASN A 77 1.37 6.24 2.96
C ASN A 77 0.73 5.84 1.62
N ALA A 78 1.20 4.76 1.00
CA ALA A 78 0.61 4.25 -0.23
C ALA A 78 -0.86 3.87 -0.04
N ILE A 79 -1.22 3.17 1.04
CA ILE A 79 -2.59 2.73 1.31
C ILE A 79 -3.53 3.91 1.57
N LYS A 80 -3.05 4.97 2.24
CA LYS A 80 -3.81 6.23 2.36
C LYS A 80 -4.21 6.73 0.97
N ILE A 81 -3.25 6.90 0.06
CA ILE A 81 -3.52 7.40 -1.29
C ILE A 81 -4.41 6.43 -2.08
N VAL A 82 -4.20 5.12 -1.97
CA VAL A 82 -5.09 4.08 -2.56
C VAL A 82 -6.54 4.31 -2.13
N SER A 83 -6.79 4.51 -0.83
CA SER A 83 -8.14 4.68 -0.32
C SER A 83 -8.87 5.91 -0.88
N LYS A 84 -8.10 6.94 -1.27
CA LYS A 84 -8.59 8.15 -1.92
C LYS A 84 -8.81 7.93 -3.42
N VAL A 85 -7.81 7.42 -4.13
CA VAL A 85 -7.82 7.27 -5.60
C VAL A 85 -8.86 6.26 -6.07
N TYR A 86 -8.93 5.11 -5.41
CA TYR A 86 -9.85 4.03 -5.80
C TYR A 86 -11.20 4.10 -5.09
N ALA A 87 -11.41 5.09 -4.22
CA ALA A 87 -12.57 5.18 -3.34
C ALA A 87 -12.85 3.85 -2.61
N ARG A 88 -11.79 3.18 -2.14
CA ARG A 88 -11.85 1.89 -1.42
C ARG A 88 -11.49 2.06 0.04
N GLU A 89 -12.29 1.49 0.92
CA GLU A 89 -11.86 1.26 2.28
C GLU A 89 -10.87 0.09 2.33
N VAL A 90 -9.74 0.30 3.00
CA VAL A 90 -8.76 -0.76 3.26
C VAL A 90 -8.60 -0.89 4.76
N VAL A 91 -8.70 -2.11 5.29
CA VAL A 91 -8.44 -2.40 6.69
C VAL A 91 -7.25 -3.32 6.78
N VAL A 92 -6.19 -2.86 7.47
CA VAL A 92 -4.99 -3.65 7.70
C VAL A 92 -4.89 -3.96 9.18
N ARG A 93 -4.88 -5.25 9.53
CA ARG A 93 -4.44 -5.70 10.85
C ARG A 93 -2.95 -6.02 10.74
N ASP A 94 -2.13 -5.28 11.47
CA ASP A 94 -0.72 -5.61 11.64
C ASP A 94 -0.45 -6.23 13.02
N ARG A 95 0.82 -6.39 13.38
CA ARG A 95 1.23 -6.97 14.68
C ARG A 95 0.74 -6.16 15.89
N THR A 96 0.55 -4.86 15.73
CA THR A 96 0.34 -3.91 16.82
C THR A 96 -1.10 -3.42 16.91
N ARG A 97 -1.78 -3.21 15.78
CA ARG A 97 -3.09 -2.55 15.73
C ARG A 97 -3.86 -2.80 14.43
N TYR A 98 -5.06 -2.23 14.38
CA TYR A 98 -5.84 -2.09 13.17
C TYR A 98 -5.67 -0.68 12.59
N HIS A 99 -5.45 -0.65 11.29
CA HIS A 99 -5.40 0.56 10.47
C HIS A 99 -6.62 0.57 9.56
N HIS A 100 -7.47 1.59 9.70
CA HIS A 100 -8.62 1.81 8.83
C HIS A 100 -8.30 2.96 7.90
N PHE A 101 -8.13 2.66 6.61
CA PHE A 101 -7.82 3.63 5.58
C PHE A 101 -9.08 4.01 4.83
N ARG A 102 -9.39 5.31 4.81
CA ARG A 102 -10.57 5.86 4.14
C ARG A 102 -10.31 7.32 3.72
N HIS A 103 -10.65 7.65 2.48
CA HIS A 103 -10.54 9.00 1.91
C HIS A 103 -9.17 9.67 2.08
N GLY A 104 -8.07 8.90 2.07
CA GLY A 104 -6.73 9.45 2.24
C GLY A 104 -6.21 9.47 3.68
N PHE A 105 -7.01 9.04 4.65
CA PHE A 105 -6.65 9.07 6.06
C PHE A 105 -6.59 7.68 6.67
N CYS A 106 -5.76 7.52 7.69
CA CYS A 106 -5.72 6.32 8.52
C CYS A 106 -6.21 6.62 9.94
N SER A 107 -6.97 5.70 10.53
CA SER A 107 -7.43 5.79 11.92
C SER A 107 -6.29 5.87 12.95
N CYS A 108 -5.07 5.45 12.60
CA CYS A 108 -3.93 5.47 13.51
C CYS A 108 -3.29 6.87 13.67
N LYS A 109 -3.75 7.89 12.93
CA LYS A 109 -3.23 9.27 12.96
C LYS A 109 -1.72 9.35 12.70
N ASP A 110 -1.24 8.54 11.77
CA ASP A 110 0.17 8.44 11.39
C ASP A 110 1.08 7.98 12.56
N TYR A 111 0.57 7.14 13.46
CA TYR A 111 1.38 6.39 14.42
C TYR A 111 1.64 4.96 13.91
N TRP A 112 1.99 4.83 12.62
CA TRP A 112 2.10 3.59 11.82
C TRP A 112 2.52 2.36 12.62
#